data_AF-A0A1C6BCL3-F1
#
_entry.id   AF-A0A1C6BCL3-F1
#
_cell.length_a   1.000
_cell.length_b   1.000
_cell.length_c   1.000
_cell.angle_alpha   90.00
_cell.angle_beta   90.00
_cell.angle_gamma   90.00
#
_symmetry.space_group_name_H-M   'P 1'
#
loop_
_entity.id
_entity.type
_entity.pdbx_description
1 polymer ?
#
loop_
_entity_poly.entity_id
_entity_poly.type
_entity_poly.pdbx_seq_one_letter_code
_entity_poly.pdbx_strand_id
1 'polypeptide(L)'
;MKEWKVKKNEFGEEWHELRFSPFYEDDDEVIASFVQDEMDDEAFYYISKELSADDDLLWADSIDDAKQQIEEMLIEHWKDEIEYLEDRLKEFQEK
;
A
#
# COMPACT_ATOMS: atom_id res chain seq x y z
N MET A 1 -12.51 2.31 -6.94
CA MET A 1 -11.75 3.48 -7.46
C MET A 1 -10.41 3.54 -6.71
N LYS A 2 -9.30 3.91 -7.36
CA LYS A 2 -7.99 4.12 -6.69
C LYS A 2 -7.81 5.62 -6.45
N GLU A 3 -7.50 6.01 -5.22
CA GLU A 3 -7.24 7.41 -4.87
C GLU A 3 -6.25 7.55 -3.71
N TRP A 4 -5.45 8.61 -3.74
CA TRP A 4 -4.66 9.05 -2.59
C TRP A 4 -5.40 10.19 -1.88
N LYS A 5 -5.70 10.01 -0.59
CA LYS A 5 -6.26 11.07 0.27
C LYS A 5 -5.19 11.53 1.25
N VAL A 6 -5.15 12.85 1.49
CA VAL A 6 -4.27 13.45 2.50
C VAL A 6 -5.10 13.84 3.70
N LYS A 7 -4.67 13.41 4.89
CA LYS A 7 -5.23 13.84 6.17
C LYS A 7 -4.17 14.60 6.94
N LYS A 8 -4.62 15.54 7.79
CA LYS A 8 -3.76 16.21 8.75
C LYS A 8 -4.20 15.85 10.16
N ASN A 9 -3.25 15.47 11.01
CA ASN A 9 -3.54 15.29 12.42
C ASN A 9 -3.59 16.65 13.15
N GLU A 10 -3.84 16.63 14.45
CA GLU A 10 -3.93 17.85 15.28
C GLU A 10 -2.60 18.64 15.38
N PHE A 11 -1.48 17.99 15.04
CA PHE A 11 -0.14 18.57 15.03
C PHE A 11 0.27 19.13 13.66
N GLY A 12 -0.55 18.91 12.63
CA GLY A 12 -0.32 19.38 11.26
C GLY A 12 0.48 18.42 10.39
N GLU A 13 0.84 17.24 10.90
CA GLU A 13 1.52 16.19 10.14
C GLU A 13 0.58 15.61 9.08
N GLU A 14 1.10 15.44 7.87
CA GLU A 14 0.35 14.93 6.73
C GLU A 14 0.46 13.40 6.64
N TRP A 15 -0.70 12.75 6.63
CA TRP A 15 -0.86 11.32 6.46
C TRP A 15 -1.43 11.07 5.08
N HIS A 16 -0.73 10.26 4.28
CA HIS A 16 -1.14 9.89 2.93
C HIS A 16 -1.76 8.50 2.95
N GLU A 17 -3.03 8.40 2.58
CA GLU A 17 -3.77 7.14 2.56
C GLU A 17 -4.10 6.74 1.11
N LEU A 18 -3.61 5.58 0.69
CA LEU A 18 -4.03 4.93 -0.55
C LEU A 18 -5.31 4.16 -0.30
N ARG A 19 -6.38 4.57 -0.98
CA ARG A 19 -7.68 3.92 -0.93
C ARG A 19 -7.95 3.20 -2.23
N PHE A 20 -8.41 1.96 -2.11
CA PHE A 20 -8.75 1.16 -3.25
C PHE A 20 -9.91 0.22 -2.92
N SER A 21 -10.99 0.34 -3.69
CA SER A 21 -12.15 -0.55 -3.61
C SER A 21 -12.31 -1.33 -4.92
N PRO A 22 -12.08 -2.67 -4.92
CA PRO A 22 -12.13 -3.49 -6.13
C PRO A 22 -13.54 -3.95 -6.55
N PHE A 23 -14.54 -4.05 -5.66
CA PHE A 23 -15.86 -4.67 -5.98
C PHE A 23 -17.08 -3.97 -5.31
N TYR A 24 -17.53 -2.80 -5.81
CA TYR A 24 -18.73 -2.00 -5.38
C TYR A 24 -18.81 -1.62 -3.87
N GLU A 25 -19.63 -0.66 -3.42
CA GLU A 25 -19.50 0.80 -3.57
C GLU A 25 -19.38 1.50 -2.18
N ASP A 26 -19.07 0.79 -1.09
CA ASP A 26 -19.18 1.35 0.28
C ASP A 26 -17.98 1.15 1.20
N ASP A 27 -16.90 0.51 0.75
CA ASP A 27 -15.66 0.45 1.52
C ASP A 27 -14.55 1.17 0.75
N ASP A 28 -14.37 2.47 1.08
CA ASP A 28 -13.16 3.26 0.85
C ASP A 28 -12.01 2.65 1.67
N GLU A 29 -11.68 1.37 1.45
CA GLU A 29 -10.68 0.64 2.21
C GLU A 29 -9.29 1.25 2.01
N VAL A 30 -8.61 1.54 3.12
CA VAL A 30 -7.22 2.00 3.10
C VAL A 30 -6.34 0.76 3.00
N ILE A 31 -5.68 0.60 1.86
CA ILE A 31 -4.81 -0.55 1.60
C ILE A 31 -3.34 -0.26 1.95
N ALA A 32 -2.97 1.01 1.99
CA ALA A 32 -1.69 1.47 2.48
C ALA A 32 -1.82 2.91 3.02
N SER A 33 -1.00 3.26 4.00
CA SER A 33 -0.84 4.64 4.44
C SER A 33 0.60 4.91 4.82
N PHE A 34 1.04 6.16 4.69
CA PHE A 34 2.37 6.56 5.15
C PHE A 34 2.39 7.98 5.71
N VAL A 35 3.43 8.24 6.51
CA VAL A 35 3.82 9.55 7.05
C VAL A 35 5.32 9.76 6.82
N GLN A 36 5.73 10.99 6.53
CA GLN A 36 7.15 11.36 6.40
C GLN A 36 7.78 11.52 7.78
N ASP A 37 9.02 11.07 7.96
CA ASP A 37 9.78 11.31 9.19
C ASP A 37 10.06 12.81 9.37
N GLU A 38 9.95 13.32 10.60
CA GLU A 38 10.14 14.75 10.88
C GLU A 38 11.60 15.22 10.73
N MET A 39 12.56 14.31 10.87
CA MET A 39 14.00 14.61 10.87
C MET A 39 14.70 14.27 9.56
N ASP A 40 14.06 13.48 8.69
CA ASP A 40 14.64 12.99 7.44
C ASP A 40 13.59 13.02 6.33
N ASP A 41 13.80 13.90 5.34
CA ASP A 41 12.86 14.11 4.25
C ASP A 41 12.83 12.98 3.21
N GLU A 42 13.77 12.03 3.30
CA GLU A 42 13.82 10.83 2.45
C GLU A 42 13.23 9.59 3.14
N ALA A 43 12.92 9.67 4.44
CA ALA A 43 12.40 8.58 5.25
C ALA A 43 10.87 8.66 5.43
N PHE A 44 10.18 7.54 5.19
CA PHE A 44 8.73 7.43 5.35
C PHE A 44 8.38 6.18 6.14
N TYR A 45 7.52 6.29 7.14
CA TYR A 45 6.92 5.13 7.80
C TYR A 45 5.61 4.79 7.12
N TYR A 46 5.45 3.53 6.72
CA TYR A 46 4.25 3.06 6.04
C TYR A 46 3.65 1.83 6.71
N ILE A 47 2.33 1.71 6.57
CA ILE A 47 1.52 0.59 7.04
C ILE A 47 0.76 0.07 5.84
N SER A 48 0.78 -1.24 5.65
CA SER A 48 -0.07 -1.91 4.65
C SER A 48 -0.36 -3.34 5.09
N LYS A 49 -1.65 -3.63 5.26
CA LYS A 49 -2.11 -4.97 5.62
C LYS A 49 -1.80 -6.00 4.52
N GLU A 50 -1.97 -5.61 3.26
CA GLU A 50 -1.68 -6.44 2.08
C GLU A 50 -0.20 -6.84 2.08
N LEU A 51 0.69 -5.88 2.30
CA LEU A 51 2.13 -6.11 2.33
C LEU A 51 2.66 -6.66 3.66
N SER A 52 1.78 -6.85 4.66
CA SER A 52 2.16 -7.20 6.04
C SER A 52 3.19 -6.24 6.68
N ALA A 53 3.10 -4.96 6.33
CA ALA A 53 3.95 -3.88 6.84
C ALA A 53 3.25 -3.12 7.98
N ASP A 54 3.96 -2.91 9.10
CA ASP A 54 3.44 -2.24 10.31
C ASP A 54 4.50 -1.27 10.85
N ASP A 55 4.37 0.02 10.48
CA ASP A 55 5.36 1.08 10.70
C ASP A 55 6.74 0.75 10.12
N ASP A 56 6.76 0.10 8.95
CA ASP A 56 7.98 -0.22 8.23
C ASP A 56 8.57 1.03 7.57
N LEU A 57 9.88 1.04 7.38
CA LEU A 57 10.61 2.16 6.78
C LEU A 57 10.69 2.02 5.25
N LEU A 58 10.29 3.08 4.54
CA LEU A 58 10.42 3.25 3.10
C LEU A 58 11.33 4.45 2.82
N TRP A 59 12.32 4.26 1.94
CA TRP A 59 13.21 5.33 1.48
C TRP A 59 12.76 5.82 0.11
N ALA A 60 12.50 7.11 -0.02
CA ALA A 60 12.02 7.70 -1.27
C ALA A 60 12.49 9.16 -1.42
N ASP A 61 12.69 9.61 -2.66
CA ASP A 61 13.19 10.97 -2.92
C ASP A 61 12.13 12.06 -2.69
N SER A 62 10.85 11.66 -2.60
CA SER A 62 9.71 12.57 -2.40
C SER A 62 8.44 11.81 -2.02
N ILE A 63 7.40 12.56 -1.60
CA ILE A 63 6.05 12.01 -1.36
C ILE A 63 5.49 11.30 -2.61
N ASP A 64 5.70 11.85 -3.81
CA ASP A 64 5.16 11.23 -5.03
C ASP A 64 5.94 9.97 -5.42
N ASP A 65 7.24 9.92 -5.14
CA ASP A 65 8.06 8.73 -5.28
C ASP A 65 7.62 7.65 -4.27
N ALA A 66 7.41 8.00 -3.00
CA ALA A 66 6.88 7.09 -1.98
C ALA A 66 5.53 6.48 -2.38
N LYS A 67 4.62 7.29 -2.93
CA LYS A 67 3.33 6.80 -3.48
C LYS A 67 3.56 5.80 -4.60
N GLN A 68 4.46 6.10 -5.54
CA GLN A 68 4.73 5.22 -6.66
C GLN A 68 5.32 3.89 -6.19
N GLN A 69 6.32 3.92 -5.30
CA GLN A 69 6.96 2.72 -4.75
C GLN A 69 5.94 1.82 -4.03
N ILE A 70 5.06 2.39 -3.20
CA ILE A 70 3.99 1.64 -2.52
C ILE A 70 3.04 0.99 -3.54
N GLU A 71 2.64 1.71 -4.58
CA GLU A 71 1.79 1.16 -5.64
C GLU A 71 2.48 0.01 -6.40
N GLU A 72 3.77 0.14 -6.69
CA GLU A 72 4.57 -0.90 -7.36
C GLU A 72 4.69 -2.15 -6.48
N MET A 73 4.99 -1.99 -5.19
CA MET A 73 5.04 -3.08 -4.22
C MET A 73 3.71 -3.84 -4.11
N LEU A 74 2.58 -3.13 -4.08
CA LEU A 74 1.25 -3.74 -4.08
C LEU A 74 0.98 -4.52 -5.37
N ILE A 75 1.36 -3.97 -6.52
CA ILE A 75 1.21 -4.64 -7.82
C ILE A 75 2.04 -5.93 -7.87
N GLU A 76 3.29 -5.90 -7.40
CA GLU A 76 4.13 -7.09 -7.33
C GLU A 76 3.54 -8.14 -6.40
N HIS A 77 3.12 -7.75 -5.20
CA HIS A 77 2.47 -8.63 -4.25
C HIS A 77 1.26 -9.36 -4.86
N TRP A 78 0.33 -8.64 -5.49
CA TRP A 78 -0.85 -9.28 -6.09
C TRP A 78 -0.52 -10.15 -7.31
N LYS A 79 0.56 -9.85 -8.05
CA LYS A 79 1.02 -10.74 -9.13
C LYS A 79 1.53 -12.07 -8.56
N ASP A 80 2.32 -12.01 -7.49
CA ASP A 80 2.81 -13.20 -6.80
C ASP A 80 1.65 -14.04 -6.22
N GLU A 81 0.62 -13.37 -5.66
CA GLU A 81 -0.60 -14.05 -5.20
C GLU A 81 -1.37 -14.72 -6.33
N ILE A 82 -1.48 -14.07 -7.50
CA ILE A 82 -2.10 -14.66 -8.68
C ILE A 82 -1.34 -15.93 -9.08
N GLU A 83 -0.01 -15.86 -9.22
CA GLU A 83 0.83 -17.01 -9.60
C GLU A 83 0.65 -18.17 -8.61
N TYR A 84 0.70 -17.88 -7.30
CA TYR A 84 0.48 -18.89 -6.26
C TYR A 84 -0.91 -19.55 -6.36
N LEU A 85 -1.96 -18.77 -6.60
CA LEU A 85 -3.32 -19.29 -6.73
C LEU A 85 -3.53 -20.08 -8.01
N GLU A 86 -2.93 -19.68 -9.12
CA GLU A 86 -2.95 -20.42 -10.38
C GLU A 86 -2.28 -21.79 -10.24
N ASP A 87 -1.10 -21.84 -9.60
CA ASP A 87 -0.39 -23.10 -9.32
C ASP A 87 -1.20 -24.00 -8.39
N ARG A 88 -1.76 -23.44 -7.32
CA ARG A 88 -2.62 -24.19 -6.38
C ARG A 88 -3.85 -24.78 -7.06
N LEU A 89 -4.47 -24.04 -7.98
CA LEU A 89 -5.63 -24.50 -8.73
C LEU A 89 -5.25 -25.66 -9.67
N LYS A 90 -4.12 -25.55 -10.35
CA LYS A 90 -3.60 -26.60 -11.24
C LYS A 90 -3.35 -27.89 -10.46
N GLU A 91 -2.65 -27.83 -9.33
CA GLU A 91 -2.41 -29.01 -8.49
C GLU A 91 -3.70 -29.66 -7.97
N PHE A 92 -4.73 -28.86 -7.69
CA PHE A 92 -6.02 -29.34 -7.22
C PHE A 92 -6.82 -30.05 -8.33
N GLN A 93 -6.73 -29.58 -9.57
CA GLN A 93 -7.43 -30.17 -10.72
C GLN A 93 -6.75 -31.43 -11.28
N GLU A 94 -5.43 -31.55 -11.11
CA GLU A 94 -4.66 -32.74 -11.52
C GLU A 94 -4.83 -33.94 -10.57
N LYS A 95 -5.51 -33.76 -9.42
CA LYS A 95 -5.87 -34.83 -8.46
C LYS A 95 -7.36 -35.16 -8.49
#